data_AF-A0A7S2KZA4-F1
#
_entry.id   AF-A0A7S2KZA4-F1
#
_cell.length_a   1.000
_cell.length_b   1.000
_cell.length_c   1.000
_cell.angle_alpha   90.00
_cell.angle_beta   90.00
_cell.angle_gamma   90.00
#
_symmetry.space_group_name_H-M   'P 1'
#
loop_
_entity.id
_entity.type
_entity.pdbx_description
1 polymer ?
#
loop_
_entity_poly.entity_id
_entity_poly.type
_entity_poly.pdbx_seq_one_letter_code
_entity_poly.pdbx_strand_id
1 'polypeptide(L)'
;KHDDAGKRTAGKGKGKTFETKAAEKKHWLKAVKRHGFWLRDAPGDLKADREVVLEAVKSDGYALEYADGTLKTDWEVVLEAIHHSLWGEAFRHADAALKLDEDFVLQAVRQSGW
;
A
#
# COMPACT_ATOMS: atom_id res chain seq x y z
N LYS A 1 37.83 -38.90 -29.32
CA LYS A 1 38.17 -38.24 -28.03
C LYS A 1 37.88 -36.77 -28.25
N HIS A 2 36.60 -36.39 -28.24
CA HIS A 2 35.84 -36.00 -27.04
C HIS A 2 36.50 -34.83 -26.31
N ASP A 3 35.74 -33.74 -26.30
CA ASP A 3 35.59 -32.74 -25.24
C ASP A 3 36.55 -31.53 -25.25
N ASP A 4 36.12 -30.31 -24.93
CA ASP A 4 34.81 -29.64 -25.01
C ASP A 4 35.14 -28.15 -24.80
N ALA A 5 34.34 -27.27 -25.39
CA ALA A 5 34.53 -25.84 -25.33
C ALA A 5 34.22 -25.31 -23.93
N GLY A 6 35.23 -24.79 -23.25
CA GLY A 6 35.06 -24.03 -22.00
C GLY A 6 34.36 -22.68 -22.23
N LYS A 7 33.05 -22.69 -22.49
CA LYS A 7 32.19 -21.50 -22.39
C LYS A 7 31.99 -21.16 -20.92
N ARG A 8 32.78 -20.20 -20.41
CA ARG A 8 32.47 -19.50 -19.16
C ARG A 8 31.45 -18.40 -19.47
N THR A 9 30.15 -18.72 -19.42
CA THR A 9 29.10 -17.71 -19.53
C THR A 9 28.77 -17.11 -18.16
N ALA A 10 29.05 -15.81 -18.07
CA ALA A 10 28.17 -14.74 -17.58
C ALA A 10 27.50 -14.90 -16.20
N GLY A 11 27.98 -14.08 -15.26
CA GLY A 11 27.19 -13.66 -14.11
C GLY A 11 25.91 -12.94 -14.57
N LYS A 12 24.75 -13.45 -14.14
CA LYS A 12 23.44 -12.84 -14.34
C LYS A 12 22.65 -12.99 -13.03
N GLY A 13 22.79 -12.01 -12.13
CA GLY A 13 22.18 -12.11 -10.79
C GLY A 13 21.41 -10.87 -10.31
N LYS A 14 21.47 -9.73 -11.00
CA LYS A 14 20.90 -8.47 -10.46
C LYS A 14 19.88 -7.75 -11.34
N GLY A 15 19.65 -8.21 -12.58
CA GLY A 15 18.72 -7.55 -13.51
C GLY A 15 17.26 -8.04 -13.43
N LYS A 16 17.05 -9.35 -13.24
CA LYS A 16 15.71 -9.96 -13.30
C LYS A 16 14.78 -9.56 -12.15
N THR A 17 15.35 -9.25 -10.97
CA THR A 17 14.59 -9.02 -9.74
C THR A 17 13.89 -7.66 -9.70
N PHE A 18 14.41 -6.65 -10.41
CA PHE A 18 13.79 -5.31 -10.45
C PHE A 18 12.68 -5.22 -11.49
N GLU A 19 12.85 -5.89 -12.64
CA GLU A 19 11.80 -5.98 -13.67
C GLU A 19 10.54 -6.67 -13.13
N THR A 20 10.70 -7.68 -12.27
CA THR A 20 9.57 -8.37 -11.63
C THR A 20 8.90 -7.50 -10.57
N LYS A 21 9.65 -6.81 -9.69
CA LYS A 21 9.06 -5.96 -8.64
C LYS A 21 8.21 -4.82 -9.21
N ALA A 22 8.67 -4.16 -10.28
CA ALA A 22 7.90 -3.09 -10.92
C ALA A 22 6.63 -3.63 -11.61
N ALA A 23 6.70 -4.79 -12.26
CA ALA A 23 5.55 -5.45 -12.86
C ALA A 23 4.54 -5.92 -11.80
N GLU A 24 5.00 -6.46 -10.68
CA GLU A 24 4.19 -6.85 -9.52
C GLU A 24 3.49 -5.65 -8.90
N LYS A 25 4.20 -4.55 -8.62
CA LYS A 25 3.59 -3.31 -8.13
C LYS A 25 2.50 -2.83 -9.09
N LYS A 26 2.75 -2.82 -10.40
CA LYS A 26 1.75 -2.43 -11.41
C LYS A 26 0.54 -3.35 -11.44
N HIS A 27 0.73 -4.66 -11.23
CA HIS A 27 -0.36 -5.62 -11.10
C HIS A 27 -1.22 -5.29 -9.87
N TRP A 28 -0.58 -5.08 -8.71
CA TRP A 28 -1.27 -4.74 -7.47
C TRP A 28 -1.99 -3.40 -7.53
N LEU A 29 -1.38 -2.36 -8.12
CA LEU A 29 -2.04 -1.07 -8.35
C LEU A 29 -3.35 -1.24 -9.14
N LYS A 30 -3.37 -2.10 -10.16
CA LYS A 30 -4.61 -2.40 -10.90
C LYS A 30 -5.62 -3.21 -10.09
N ALA A 31 -5.16 -4.08 -9.20
CA ALA A 31 -6.04 -4.85 -8.33
C ALA A 31 -6.72 -3.95 -7.29
N VAL A 32 -5.93 -3.18 -6.53
CA VAL A 32 -6.44 -2.34 -5.45
C VAL A 32 -7.28 -1.16 -5.95
N LYS A 33 -7.00 -0.61 -7.14
CA LYS A 33 -7.85 0.43 -7.77
C LYS A 33 -9.26 -0.04 -8.09
N ARG A 34 -9.46 -1.35 -8.30
CA ARG A 34 -10.80 -1.92 -8.54
C ARG A 34 -11.47 -2.31 -7.23
N HIS A 35 -10.68 -2.84 -6.29
CA HIS A 35 -11.15 -3.35 -5.01
C HIS A 35 -10.07 -3.17 -3.94
N GLY A 36 -10.16 -2.08 -3.16
CA GLY A 36 -9.15 -1.74 -2.14
C GLY A 36 -8.87 -2.85 -1.12
N PHE A 37 -9.88 -3.64 -0.75
CA PHE A 37 -9.76 -4.83 0.10
C PHE A 37 -8.66 -5.82 -0.31
N TRP A 38 -8.29 -5.89 -1.59
CA TRP A 38 -7.24 -6.81 -2.07
C TRP A 38 -5.87 -6.50 -1.46
N LEU A 39 -5.67 -5.31 -0.88
CA LEU A 39 -4.46 -4.98 -0.13
C LEU A 39 -4.15 -6.01 0.99
N ARG A 40 -5.17 -6.67 1.55
CA ARG A 40 -4.99 -7.74 2.54
C ARG A 40 -4.06 -8.85 2.06
N ASP A 41 -4.14 -9.19 0.78
CA ASP A 41 -3.41 -10.33 0.20
C ASP A 41 -2.09 -9.87 -0.46
N ALA A 42 -1.79 -8.57 -0.41
CA ALA A 42 -0.55 -8.02 -0.95
C ALA A 42 0.69 -8.42 -0.12
N PRO A 43 1.86 -8.60 -0.77
CA PRO A 43 3.15 -8.72 -0.11
C PRO A 43 3.43 -7.57 0.87
N GLY A 44 4.21 -7.85 1.93
CA GLY A 44 4.57 -6.85 2.95
C GLY A 44 5.18 -5.57 2.37
N ASP A 45 6.12 -5.71 1.43
CA ASP A 45 6.74 -4.57 0.72
C ASP A 45 5.69 -3.64 0.07
N LEU A 46 4.56 -4.18 -0.40
CA LEU A 46 3.48 -3.41 -1.05
C LEU A 46 2.45 -2.87 -0.04
N LYS A 47 2.27 -3.53 1.10
CA LYS A 47 1.51 -2.98 2.24
C LYS A 47 2.23 -1.81 2.90
N ALA A 48 3.56 -1.72 2.73
CA ALA A 48 4.38 -0.57 3.10
C ALA A 48 4.63 0.40 1.94
N ASP A 49 4.16 0.09 0.72
CA ASP A 49 4.28 0.99 -0.42
C ASP A 49 3.14 2.01 -0.38
N ARG A 50 3.51 3.26 -0.08
CA ARG A 50 2.56 4.37 0.07
C ARG A 50 1.64 4.53 -1.13
N GLU A 51 2.14 4.38 -2.36
CA GLU A 51 1.33 4.56 -3.58
C GLU A 51 0.27 3.46 -3.68
N VAL A 52 0.65 2.22 -3.41
CA VAL A 52 -0.28 1.08 -3.44
C VAL A 52 -1.36 1.23 -2.36
N VAL A 53 -0.96 1.61 -1.14
CA VAL A 53 -1.91 1.80 -0.03
C VAL A 53 -2.84 2.98 -0.30
N LEU A 54 -2.33 4.11 -0.79
CA LEU A 54 -3.14 5.30 -1.09
C LEU A 54 -4.22 4.98 -2.15
N GLU A 55 -3.86 4.22 -3.17
CA GLU A 55 -4.81 3.79 -4.21
C GLU A 55 -5.81 2.76 -3.67
N ALA A 56 -5.41 1.91 -2.73
CA ALA A 56 -6.30 0.97 -2.07
C ALA A 56 -7.35 1.70 -1.21
N VAL A 57 -6.93 2.66 -0.37
CA VAL A 57 -7.84 3.38 0.52
C VAL A 57 -8.81 4.28 -0.24
N LYS A 58 -8.39 4.85 -1.39
CA LYS A 58 -9.28 5.59 -2.29
C LYS A 58 -10.35 4.71 -2.93
N SER A 59 -10.06 3.43 -3.14
CA SER A 59 -11.05 2.47 -3.63
C SER A 59 -11.96 1.95 -2.52
N ASP A 60 -11.43 1.73 -1.32
CA ASP A 60 -12.15 1.24 -0.15
C ASP A 60 -11.41 1.68 1.12
N GLY A 61 -11.97 2.63 1.86
CA GLY A 61 -11.32 3.18 3.06
C GLY A 61 -10.95 2.13 4.11
N TYR A 62 -11.63 0.99 4.16
CA TYR A 62 -11.28 -0.11 5.07
C TYR A 62 -9.95 -0.79 4.73
N ALA A 63 -9.40 -0.57 3.53
CA ALA A 63 -8.09 -1.09 3.16
C ALA A 63 -6.98 -0.64 4.12
N LEU A 64 -7.16 0.49 4.83
CA LEU A 64 -6.22 0.97 5.85
C LEU A 64 -5.92 -0.07 6.93
N GLU A 65 -6.88 -0.96 7.24
CA GLU A 65 -6.68 -2.06 8.19
C GLU A 65 -5.45 -2.92 7.85
N TYR A 66 -5.18 -3.12 6.55
CA TYR A 66 -4.14 -4.00 6.04
C TYR A 66 -2.83 -3.29 5.69
N ALA A 67 -2.81 -1.95 5.77
CA ALA A 67 -1.61 -1.17 5.57
C ALA A 67 -0.56 -1.46 6.65
N ASP A 68 0.71 -1.28 6.30
CA ASP A 68 1.80 -1.28 7.26
C ASP A 68 1.57 -0.22 8.36
N GLY A 69 2.05 -0.50 9.57
CA GLY A 69 1.88 0.40 10.72
C GLY A 69 2.42 1.81 10.45
N THR A 70 3.51 1.93 9.69
CA THR A 70 4.11 3.23 9.33
C THR A 70 3.19 4.08 8.45
N LEU A 71 2.29 3.46 7.68
CA LEU A 71 1.33 4.16 6.84
C LEU A 71 0.01 4.45 7.57
N LYS A 72 -0.25 3.78 8.70
CA LYS A 72 -1.37 4.12 9.61
C LYS A 72 -1.11 5.39 10.43
N THR A 73 0.12 5.90 10.41
CA THR A 73 0.51 7.21 10.93
C THR A 73 0.64 8.27 9.84
N ASP A 74 0.54 7.91 8.55
CA ASP A 74 0.61 8.88 7.45
C ASP A 74 -0.72 9.63 7.37
N TRP A 75 -0.65 10.94 7.66
CA TRP A 75 -1.82 11.81 7.72
C TRP A 75 -2.67 11.72 6.45
N GLU A 76 -2.05 11.81 5.27
CA GLU A 76 -2.78 11.81 3.99
C GLU A 76 -3.45 10.46 3.75
N VAL A 77 -2.73 9.36 3.98
CA VAL A 77 -3.29 8.01 3.81
C VAL A 77 -4.49 7.79 4.71
N VAL A 78 -4.41 8.21 5.98
CA VAL A 78 -5.51 8.02 6.93
C VAL A 78 -6.69 8.93 6.61
N LEU A 79 -6.47 10.20 6.23
CA LEU A 79 -7.56 11.07 5.81
C LEU A 79 -8.28 10.58 4.56
N GLU A 80 -7.54 10.12 3.57
CA GLU A 80 -8.12 9.52 2.36
C GLU A 80 -8.94 8.27 2.71
N ALA A 81 -8.45 7.43 3.62
CA ALA A 81 -9.19 6.28 4.11
C ALA A 81 -10.49 6.68 4.81
N ILE A 82 -10.48 7.72 5.65
CA ILE A 82 -11.68 8.23 6.32
C ILE A 82 -12.68 8.75 5.28
N HIS A 83 -12.20 9.57 4.34
CA HIS A 83 -13.02 10.17 3.28
C HIS A 83 -13.70 9.10 2.40
N HIS A 84 -13.00 8.01 2.12
CA HIS A 84 -13.48 6.91 1.28
C HIS A 84 -14.07 5.73 2.08
N SER A 85 -14.34 5.90 3.38
CA SER A 85 -15.01 4.92 4.22
C SER A 85 -16.47 5.32 4.50
N LEU A 86 -17.36 4.32 4.58
CA LEU A 86 -18.72 4.56 5.03
C LEU A 86 -18.68 5.00 6.50
N TRP A 87 -19.22 6.18 6.79
CA TRP A 87 -19.34 6.76 8.13
C TRP A 87 -18.01 6.98 8.88
N GLY A 88 -16.89 7.17 8.16
CA GLY A 88 -15.60 7.47 8.80
C GLY A 88 -14.99 6.29 9.56
N GLU A 89 -15.49 5.08 9.36
CA GLU A 89 -15.13 3.90 10.12
C GLU A 89 -13.64 3.52 9.98
N ALA A 90 -12.97 3.94 8.91
CA ALA A 90 -11.53 3.76 8.76
C ALA A 90 -10.72 4.46 9.86
N PHE A 91 -11.27 5.49 10.52
CA PHE A 91 -10.64 6.17 11.66
C PHE A 91 -10.25 5.20 12.78
N ARG A 92 -11.01 4.09 12.96
CA ARG A 92 -10.67 3.07 13.97
C ARG A 92 -9.32 2.40 13.72
N HIS A 93 -8.84 2.38 12.47
CA HIS A 93 -7.58 1.75 12.06
C HIS A 93 -6.39 2.72 12.03
N ALA A 94 -6.63 4.02 12.19
CA ALA A 94 -5.58 5.01 12.37
C ALA A 94 -4.75 4.69 13.63
N ASP A 95 -3.48 5.07 13.60
CA ASP A 95 -2.62 4.97 14.78
C ASP A 95 -3.17 5.79 15.96
N ALA A 96 -2.86 5.36 17.18
CA ALA A 96 -3.31 6.03 18.40
C ALA A 96 -2.79 7.48 18.50
N ALA A 97 -1.61 7.78 17.98
CA ALA A 97 -1.05 9.13 18.00
C ALA A 97 -1.93 10.11 17.19
N LEU A 98 -2.37 9.72 16.00
CA LEU A 98 -3.27 10.56 15.17
C LEU A 98 -4.64 10.75 15.80
N LYS A 99 -5.15 9.73 16.51
CA LYS A 99 -6.43 9.83 17.21
C LYS A 99 -6.41 10.82 18.39
N LEU A 100 -5.23 11.10 18.93
CA LEU A 100 -5.02 12.07 20.02
C LEU A 100 -4.61 13.45 19.50
N ASP A 101 -4.32 13.58 18.21
CA ASP A 101 -3.98 14.84 17.57
C ASP A 101 -5.26 15.63 17.26
N GLU A 102 -5.43 16.76 17.94
CA GLU A 102 -6.63 17.59 17.81
C GLU A 102 -6.79 18.17 16.40
N ASP A 103 -5.70 18.61 15.78
CA ASP A 103 -5.73 19.18 14.43
C ASP A 103 -6.14 18.10 13.41
N PHE A 104 -5.59 16.89 13.57
CA PHE A 104 -5.97 15.74 12.75
C PHE A 104 -7.46 15.39 12.91
N VAL A 105 -7.94 15.25 14.15
CA VAL A 105 -9.35 14.91 14.43
C VAL A 105 -10.30 15.97 13.90
N LEU A 106 -9.98 17.26 14.09
CA LEU A 106 -10.76 18.37 13.54
C LEU A 106 -10.83 18.31 12.02
N GLN A 107 -9.71 17.99 11.35
CA GLN A 107 -9.68 17.85 9.90
C GLN A 107 -10.50 16.63 9.43
N ALA A 108 -10.37 15.49 10.10
CA ALA A 108 -11.13 14.28 9.79
C ALA A 108 -12.65 14.51 9.90
N VAL A 109 -13.10 15.20 10.96
CA VAL A 109 -14.53 15.56 11.14
C VAL A 109 -14.99 16.50 10.03
N ARG A 110 -14.24 17.56 9.75
CA ARG A 110 -14.54 18.51 8.67
C ARG A 110 -14.70 17.83 7.31
N GLN A 111 -13.85 16.86 7.00
CA GLN A 111 -13.82 16.16 5.71
C GLN A 111 -14.92 15.09 5.59
N SER A 112 -15.41 14.57 6.72
CA SER A 112 -16.46 13.54 6.76
C SER A 112 -17.88 14.11 6.69
N GLY A 113 -18.04 15.44 6.73
CA GLY A 113 -19.33 16.11 6.58
C GLY A 113 -20.33 15.87 7.73
N TRP A 114 -19.86 15.46 8.90
CA TRP A 114 -20.66 15.33 10.13
C TRP A 114 -20.91 16.69 10.79
#